data_AF-A0A424QI61-F1
#
_entry.id   AF-A0A424QI61-F1
#
_cell.length_a   1.000
_cell.length_b   1.000
_cell.length_c   1.000
_cell.angle_alpha   90.00
_cell.angle_beta   90.00
_cell.angle_gamma   90.00
#
_symmetry.space_group_name_H-M   'P 1'
#
loop_
_entity.id
_entity.type
_entity.pdbx_description
1 polymer ?
#
loop_
_entity_poly.entity_id
_entity_poly.type
_entity_poly.pdbx_seq_one_letter_code
_entity_poly.pdbx_strand_id
1 'polypeptide(L)'
;GVLAMTFYTVGYLGKLQYEAFEGMPSDCLEVSRAMGLSHPSTVVSVVIPETGNHLLSQLMFMFEYNVRHGTVIGIVGAGGIGYYITTYLRFLQYDKVLALLIIIFFVVVIIDLLSLMIRSFVTDEGDVRRPTWLKGMIKLWKKRGASSDVE
;
A
#
# COMPACT_ATOMS: atom_id res chain seq x y z
N GLY A 1 7.33 20.18 5.33
CA GLY A 1 7.48 18.71 5.24
C GLY A 1 6.17 18.03 5.54
N VAL A 2 5.91 17.73 6.81
CA VAL A 2 4.72 16.98 7.26
C VAL A 2 3.40 17.60 6.77
N LEU A 3 3.18 18.91 6.97
CA LEU A 3 1.94 19.57 6.49
C LEU A 3 1.71 19.40 4.98
N ALA A 4 2.76 19.54 4.16
CA ALA A 4 2.65 19.36 2.71
C ALA A 4 2.25 17.93 2.35
N MET A 5 2.81 16.93 3.05
CA MET A 5 2.43 15.53 2.89
C MET A 5 1.00 15.27 3.35
N THR A 6 0.56 15.87 4.46
CA THR A 6 -0.81 15.75 4.94
C THR A 6 -1.78 16.29 3.89
N PHE A 7 -1.58 17.51 3.38
CA PHE A 7 -2.44 18.08 2.35
C PHE A 7 -2.45 17.25 1.07
N TYR A 8 -1.28 16.76 0.64
CA TYR A 8 -1.19 15.85 -0.51
C TYR A 8 -1.99 14.57 -0.29
N THR A 9 -1.81 13.91 0.86
CA THR A 9 -2.45 12.64 1.19
C THR A 9 -3.96 12.81 1.30
N VAL A 10 -4.43 13.86 1.97
CA VAL A 10 -5.86 14.17 2.13
C VAL A 10 -6.51 14.48 0.78
N GLY A 11 -5.87 15.32 -0.05
CA GLY A 11 -6.39 15.65 -1.37
C GLY A 11 -6.45 14.43 -2.29
N TYR A 12 -5.41 13.60 -2.27
CA TYR A 12 -5.36 12.38 -3.07
C TYR A 12 -6.40 11.35 -2.61
N LEU A 13 -6.56 11.12 -1.31
CA LEU A 13 -7.61 10.25 -0.78
C LEU A 13 -9.00 10.77 -1.11
N GLY A 14 -9.23 12.09 -1.01
CA GLY A 14 -10.52 12.68 -1.35
C GLY A 14 -10.90 12.41 -2.80
N LYS A 15 -9.96 12.55 -3.74
CA LYS A 15 -10.18 12.21 -5.15
C LYS A 15 -10.51 10.74 -5.35
N LEU A 16 -9.72 9.84 -4.77
CA LEU A 16 -9.95 8.39 -4.94
C LEU A 16 -11.24 7.92 -4.28
N GLN A 17 -11.62 8.52 -3.16
CA GLN A 17 -12.88 8.21 -2.51
C GLN A 17 -14.07 8.73 -3.32
N TYR A 18 -13.94 9.89 -3.95
CA TYR A 18 -14.93 10.39 -4.90
C TYR A 18 -15.10 9.44 -6.09
N GLU A 19 -14.00 8.99 -6.70
CA GLU A 19 -14.05 8.00 -7.79
C GLU A 19 -14.67 6.67 -7.35
N ALA A 20 -14.38 6.23 -6.11
CA ALA A 20 -14.99 5.03 -5.54
C ALA A 20 -16.51 5.20 -5.31
N PHE A 21 -16.96 6.39 -4.91
CA PHE A 21 -18.39 6.68 -4.78
C PHE A 21 -19.10 6.75 -6.14
N GLU A 22 -18.47 7.34 -7.15
CA GLU A 22 -19.02 7.46 -8.52
C GLU A 22 -19.05 6.10 -9.24
N GLY A 23 -18.09 5.22 -8.95
CA GLY A 23 -18.03 3.86 -9.49
C GLY A 23 -18.95 2.84 -8.83
N MET A 24 -19.77 3.23 -7.83
CA MET A 24 -20.69 2.28 -7.18
C MET A 24 -21.82 1.84 -8.12
N PRO A 25 -22.20 0.56 -8.09
CA PRO A 25 -23.36 0.08 -8.82
C PRO A 25 -24.64 0.76 -8.31
N SER A 26 -25.51 1.18 -9.26
CA SER A 26 -26.79 1.83 -8.96
C SER A 26 -27.75 0.95 -8.16
N ASP A 27 -27.57 -0.37 -8.23
CA ASP A 27 -28.42 -1.38 -7.60
C ASP A 27 -28.46 -1.21 -6.08
N CYS A 28 -27.32 -0.91 -5.44
CA CYS A 28 -27.25 -0.67 -3.99
C CYS A 28 -28.10 0.54 -3.57
N LEU A 29 -28.15 1.58 -4.40
CA LEU A 29 -28.95 2.78 -4.13
C LEU A 29 -30.45 2.54 -4.37
N GLU A 30 -30.80 1.75 -5.39
CA GLU A 30 -32.19 1.39 -5.69
C GLU A 30 -32.78 0.49 -4.60
N VAL A 31 -32.02 -0.49 -4.12
CA VAL A 31 -32.42 -1.37 -3.00
C VAL A 31 -32.61 -0.57 -1.71
N SER A 32 -31.73 0.39 -1.40
CA SER A 32 -31.90 1.27 -0.24
C SER A 32 -33.19 2.10 -0.29
N ARG A 33 -33.55 2.58 -1.48
CA ARG A 33 -34.81 3.32 -1.70
C ARG A 33 -36.03 2.41 -1.57
N ALA A 34 -35.97 1.18 -2.09
CA ALA A 34 -37.05 0.19 -1.96
C ALA A 34 -37.29 -0.23 -0.50
N MET A 35 -36.23 -0.25 0.32
CA MET A 35 -36.32 -0.47 1.77
C MET A 35 -36.82 0.77 2.56
N GLY A 36 -37.07 1.90 1.89
CA GLY A 36 -37.59 3.11 2.53
C GLY A 36 -36.59 3.86 3.42
N LEU A 37 -35.28 3.65 3.24
CA LEU A 37 -34.27 4.34 4.04
C LEU A 37 -34.26 5.85 3.75
N SER A 38 -34.08 6.64 4.81
CA SER A 38 -33.83 8.08 4.67
C SER A 38 -32.47 8.35 4.00
N HIS A 39 -32.32 9.53 3.40
CA HIS A 39 -31.08 9.93 2.73
C HIS A 39 -29.82 9.79 3.60
N PRO A 40 -29.76 10.31 4.84
CA PRO A 40 -28.59 10.15 5.71
C PRO A 40 -28.38 8.69 6.15
N SER A 41 -29.47 7.93 6.36
CA SER A 41 -29.37 6.50 6.69
C SER A 41 -28.77 5.68 5.55
N THR A 42 -29.12 6.01 4.30
CA THR A 42 -28.56 5.38 3.09
C THR A 42 -27.06 5.64 2.98
N VAL A 43 -26.60 6.87 3.24
CA VAL A 43 -25.17 7.20 3.16
C VAL A 43 -24.37 6.39 4.18
N VAL A 44 -24.81 6.40 5.44
CA VAL A 44 -24.05 5.75 6.52
C VAL A 44 -24.11 4.23 6.46
N SER A 45 -25.27 3.67 6.09
CA SER A 45 -25.51 2.22 6.19
C SER A 45 -25.27 1.46 4.90
N VAL A 46 -25.18 2.15 3.76
CA VAL A 46 -24.96 1.52 2.44
C VAL A 46 -23.70 2.09 1.80
N VAL A 47 -23.65 3.40 1.54
CA VAL A 47 -22.55 3.98 0.76
C VAL A 47 -21.17 3.86 1.43
N ILE A 48 -21.10 4.16 2.73
CA ILE A 48 -19.85 4.06 3.51
C ILE A 48 -19.35 2.61 3.61
N PRO A 49 -20.15 1.61 4.03
CA PRO A 49 -19.67 0.24 4.15
C PRO A 49 -19.29 -0.37 2.79
N GLU A 50 -20.05 -0.10 1.73
CA GLU A 50 -19.75 -0.62 0.37
C GLU A 50 -18.40 -0.14 -0.15
N THR A 51 -18.07 1.15 0.02
CA THR A 51 -16.77 1.70 -0.42
C THR A 51 -15.68 1.61 0.64
N GLY A 52 -16.02 1.16 1.85
CA GLY A 52 -15.12 1.17 3.01
C GLY A 52 -13.90 0.27 2.84
N ASN A 53 -14.05 -0.88 2.18
CA ASN A 53 -12.91 -1.76 1.91
C ASN A 53 -11.91 -1.14 0.91
N HIS A 54 -12.42 -0.44 -0.09
CA HIS A 54 -11.59 0.32 -1.03
C HIS A 54 -10.85 1.47 -0.30
N LEU A 55 -11.55 2.22 0.55
CA LEU A 55 -10.96 3.28 1.37
C LEU A 55 -9.85 2.74 2.27
N LEU A 56 -10.08 1.63 2.97
CA LEU A 56 -9.09 1.02 3.84
C LEU A 56 -7.85 0.57 3.07
N SER A 57 -8.06 -0.08 1.92
CA SER A 57 -6.99 -0.49 1.01
C SER A 57 -6.14 0.68 0.55
N GLN A 58 -6.77 1.83 0.29
CA GLN A 58 -6.09 3.05 -0.12
C GLN A 58 -5.37 3.76 1.03
N LEU A 59 -5.96 3.74 2.24
CA LEU A 59 -5.36 4.25 3.47
C LEU A 59 -4.07 3.50 3.81
N MET A 60 -4.08 2.17 3.74
CA MET A 60 -2.90 1.34 4.02
C MET A 60 -1.78 1.61 3.02
N PHE A 61 -2.11 1.70 1.72
CA PHE A 61 -1.15 2.09 0.70
C PHE A 61 -0.55 3.47 0.97
N MET A 62 -1.39 4.46 1.33
CA MET A 62 -0.91 5.80 1.63
C MET A 62 -0.12 5.87 2.93
N PHE A 63 -0.42 5.04 3.92
CA PHE A 63 0.38 4.92 5.13
C PHE A 63 1.79 4.43 4.81
N GLU A 64 1.93 3.34 4.06
CA GLU A 64 3.23 2.81 3.62
C GLU A 64 4.01 3.86 2.80
N TYR A 65 3.32 4.52 1.86
CA TYR A 65 3.88 5.60 1.07
C TYR A 65 4.42 6.71 1.97
N ASN A 66 3.63 7.20 2.94
CA ASN A 66 4.04 8.28 3.83
C ASN A 66 5.24 7.90 4.72
N VAL A 67 5.35 6.64 5.17
CA VAL A 67 6.51 6.16 5.94
C VAL A 67 7.79 6.23 5.11
N ARG A 68 7.75 5.73 3.87
CA ARG A 68 8.89 5.76 2.94
C ARG A 68 9.30 7.19 2.62
N HIS A 69 8.31 8.01 2.27
CA HIS A 69 8.52 9.38 1.83
C HIS A 69 8.98 10.28 2.98
N GLY A 70 8.54 10.03 4.22
CA GLY A 70 9.05 10.69 5.43
C GLY A 70 10.54 10.42 5.66
N THR A 71 11.01 9.22 5.32
CA THR A 71 12.45 8.89 5.41
C THR A 71 13.27 9.68 4.39
N VAL A 72 12.75 9.87 3.18
CA VAL A 72 13.36 10.72 2.13
C VAL A 72 13.37 12.19 2.56
N ILE A 73 12.27 12.69 3.12
CA ILE A 73 12.22 14.08 3.61
C ILE A 73 13.14 14.29 4.84
N GLY A 74 13.41 13.24 5.62
CA GLY A 74 14.40 13.31 6.71
C GLY A 74 15.82 13.65 6.22
N ILE A 75 16.17 13.22 5.00
CA ILE A 75 17.46 13.54 4.36
C ILE A 75 17.60 15.05 4.14
N VAL A 76 16.53 15.74 3.74
CA VAL A 76 16.56 17.21 3.48
C VAL A 76 16.51 18.08 4.75
N GLY A 77 16.61 17.48 5.94
CA GLY A 77 16.76 18.21 7.20
C GLY A 77 15.48 18.34 8.03
N ALA A 78 14.42 17.59 7.71
CA ALA A 78 13.20 17.56 8.52
C ALA A 78 13.34 16.73 9.82
N GLY A 79 14.50 16.08 10.05
CA GLY A 79 14.74 15.20 11.20
C GLY A 79 14.39 13.72 10.93
N GLY A 80 14.51 12.86 11.94
CA GLY A 80 14.18 11.42 11.85
C GLY A 80 15.30 10.52 11.31
N ILE A 81 14.96 9.32 10.83
CA ILE A 81 15.97 8.34 10.37
C ILE A 81 16.79 8.87 9.18
N GLY A 82 16.17 9.61 8.26
CA GLY A 82 16.85 10.23 7.13
C GLY A 82 17.93 11.25 7.50
N TYR A 83 17.82 11.87 8.68
CA TYR A 83 18.85 12.80 9.20
C TYR A 83 20.16 12.07 9.53
N TYR A 84 20.09 10.84 10.03
CA TYR A 84 21.29 10.03 10.30
C TYR A 84 21.97 9.58 9.00
N ILE A 85 21.19 9.32 7.95
CA ILE A 85 21.73 9.02 6.61
C ILE A 85 22.57 10.19 6.10
N THR A 86 22.05 11.42 6.12
CA THR A 86 22.82 12.59 5.67
C THR A 86 24.00 12.91 6.57
N THR A 87 23.86 12.70 7.88
CA THR A 87 24.97 12.89 8.82
C THR A 87 26.12 11.93 8.52
N TYR A 88 25.87 10.62 8.41
CA TYR A 88 26.93 9.66 8.10
C TYR A 88 27.49 9.79 6.69
N LEU A 89 26.67 10.22 5.71
CA LEU A 89 27.16 10.59 4.38
C LEU A 89 28.15 11.75 4.42
N ARG A 90 27.87 12.79 5.22
CA ARG A 90 28.80 13.94 5.38
C ARG A 90 30.13 13.54 6.00
N PHE A 91 30.12 12.56 6.91
CA PHE A 91 31.34 12.00 7.50
C PHE A 91 31.99 10.91 6.64
N LEU A 92 31.50 10.65 5.42
CA LEU A 92 31.98 9.61 4.50
C LEU A 92 31.96 8.20 5.13
N GLN A 93 31.08 7.97 6.11
CA GLN A 93 30.92 6.69 6.81
C GLN A 93 29.93 5.80 6.07
N TYR A 94 30.30 5.34 4.87
CA TYR A 94 29.42 4.55 3.99
C TYR A 94 28.92 3.26 4.63
N ASP A 95 29.71 2.62 5.49
CA ASP A 95 29.31 1.41 6.21
C ASP A 95 28.04 1.64 7.05
N LYS A 96 27.97 2.79 7.74
CA LYS A 96 26.81 3.13 8.58
C LYS A 96 25.61 3.55 7.75
N VAL A 97 25.83 4.20 6.61
CA VAL A 97 24.76 4.56 5.67
C VAL A 97 24.10 3.30 5.13
N LEU A 98 24.91 2.33 4.71
CA LEU A 98 24.42 1.06 4.18
C LEU A 98 23.64 0.27 5.24
N ALA A 99 24.13 0.24 6.48
CA ALA A 99 23.44 -0.39 7.61
C ALA A 99 22.05 0.23 7.86
N LEU A 100 21.94 1.57 7.84
CA LEU A 100 20.65 2.26 7.99
C LEU A 100 19.71 1.99 6.82
N LEU A 101 20.21 1.97 5.58
CA LEU A 101 19.42 1.64 4.40
C LEU A 101 18.83 0.23 4.50
N ILE A 102 19.61 -0.75 4.96
CA ILE A 102 19.15 -2.12 5.19
C ILE A 102 18.04 -2.14 6.26
N ILE A 103 18.20 -1.41 7.37
CA ILE A 103 17.18 -1.32 8.42
C ILE A 103 15.87 -0.76 7.87
N ILE A 104 15.92 0.36 7.14
CA ILE A 104 14.73 0.97 6.54
C ILE A 104 14.08 0.00 5.55
N PHE A 105 14.87 -0.70 4.74
CA PHE A 105 14.37 -1.70 3.82
C PHE A 105 13.56 -2.78 4.55
N PHE A 106 14.11 -3.36 5.63
CA PHE A 106 13.40 -4.35 6.43
C PHE A 106 12.12 -3.79 7.08
N VAL A 107 12.16 -2.57 7.61
CA VAL A 107 10.98 -1.92 8.19
C VAL A 107 9.89 -1.75 7.14
N VAL A 108 10.23 -1.26 5.94
CA VAL A 108 9.27 -1.09 4.84
C VAL A 108 8.70 -2.43 4.40
N VAL A 109 9.53 -3.46 4.26
CA VAL A 109 9.07 -4.82 3.91
C VAL A 109 8.12 -5.39 4.97
N ILE A 110 8.42 -5.20 6.26
CA ILE A 110 7.53 -5.65 7.35
C ILE A 110 6.19 -4.92 7.28
N ILE A 111 6.19 -3.61 7.06
CA ILE A 111 4.96 -2.82 6.92
C ILE A 111 4.15 -3.26 5.71
N ASP A 112 4.80 -3.54 4.57
CA ASP A 112 4.15 -4.03 3.36
C ASP A 112 3.52 -5.41 3.59
N LEU A 113 4.25 -6.34 4.22
CA LEU A 113 3.72 -7.66 4.58
C LEU A 113 2.52 -7.58 5.54
N LEU A 114 2.59 -6.70 6.55
CA LEU A 114 1.47 -6.45 7.46
C LEU A 114 0.28 -5.84 6.71
N SER A 115 0.53 -4.92 5.77
CA SER A 115 -0.51 -4.30 4.96
C SER A 115 -1.21 -5.32 4.05
N LEU A 116 -0.45 -6.26 3.48
CA LEU A 116 -0.99 -7.38 2.71
C LEU A 116 -1.83 -8.33 3.57
N MET A 117 -1.35 -8.66 4.78
CA MET A 117 -2.12 -9.50 5.71
C MET A 117 -3.43 -8.83 6.12
N ILE A 118 -3.40 -7.55 6.49
CA ILE A 118 -4.60 -6.78 6.86
C ILE A 118 -5.57 -6.70 5.69
N ARG A 119 -5.09 -6.44 4.46
CA ARG A 119 -5.94 -6.44 3.26
C ARG A 119 -6.58 -7.81 3.02
N SER A 120 -5.82 -8.90 3.19
CA SER A 120 -6.34 -10.26 3.02
C SER A 120 -7.39 -10.64 4.07
N PHE A 121 -7.31 -10.07 5.27
CA PHE A 121 -8.29 -10.32 6.33
C PHE A 121 -9.59 -9.52 6.13
N VAL A 122 -9.49 -8.33 5.55
CA VAL A 122 -10.66 -7.46 5.31
C VAL A 122 -11.36 -7.78 3.98
N THR A 123 -10.65 -8.32 3.00
CA THR A 123 -11.19 -8.70 1.69
C THR A 123 -11.28 -10.21 1.57
N ASP A 124 -12.38 -10.81 2.03
CA ASP A 124 -12.71 -12.23 1.77
C ASP A 124 -13.37 -12.42 0.38
N GLU A 125 -12.86 -11.71 -0.63
CA GLU A 125 -13.07 -12.02 -2.04
C GLU A 125 -11.71 -12.09 -2.73
N GLY A 126 -11.38 -13.30 -3.16
CA GLY A 126 -10.11 -13.62 -3.78
C GLY A 126 -9.95 -13.02 -5.16
N ASP A 127 -8.86 -12.29 -5.34
CA ASP A 127 -7.91 -12.69 -6.39
C ASP A 127 -6.50 -12.28 -5.97
N VAL A 128 -5.91 -13.10 -5.09
CA VAL A 128 -4.46 -13.05 -4.86
C VAL A 128 -3.81 -13.63 -6.12
N ARG A 129 -3.62 -12.79 -7.15
CA ARG A 129 -2.93 -13.18 -8.38
C ARG A 129 -1.50 -13.58 -8.03
N ARG A 130 -1.30 -14.87 -7.79
CA ARG A 130 0.00 -15.45 -7.43
C ARG A 130 1.03 -15.02 -8.47
N PRO A 131 2.24 -14.62 -8.08
CA PRO A 131 3.20 -14.09 -9.03
C PRO A 131 3.56 -15.16 -10.06
N THR A 132 3.10 -15.01 -11.31
CA THR A 132 3.32 -15.97 -12.40
C THR A 132 4.82 -16.18 -12.66
N TRP A 133 5.65 -15.17 -12.34
CA TRP A 133 7.11 -15.23 -12.49
C TRP A 133 7.78 -16.32 -11.63
N LEU A 134 7.25 -16.64 -10.45
CA LEU A 134 7.74 -17.75 -9.62
C LEU A 134 7.54 -19.11 -10.30
N LYS A 135 6.37 -19.32 -10.91
CA LYS A 135 6.10 -20.53 -11.71
C LYS A 135 7.02 -20.59 -12.94
N GLY A 136 7.25 -19.44 -13.59
CA GLY A 136 8.18 -19.32 -14.71
C GLY A 136 9.62 -19.70 -14.34
N MET A 137 10.11 -19.21 -13.21
CA MET A 137 11.46 -19.51 -12.73
C MET A 137 11.66 -20.97 -12.33
N ILE A 138 10.68 -21.55 -11.61
CA ILE A 138 10.73 -22.98 -11.23
C ILE A 138 10.72 -23.86 -12.48
N LYS A 139 9.92 -23.50 -13.49
CA LYS A 139 9.89 -24.20 -14.78
C LYS A 139 11.23 -24.10 -15.51
N LEU A 140 11.88 -22.93 -15.49
CA LEU A 140 13.20 -22.74 -16.11
C LEU A 140 14.31 -23.51 -15.39
N TRP A 141 14.27 -23.56 -14.05
CA TRP A 141 15.23 -24.34 -13.26
C TRP A 141 15.10 -25.84 -13.52
N LYS A 142 13.86 -26.35 -13.55
CA LYS A 142 13.57 -27.75 -13.87
C LYS A 142 13.95 -28.13 -15.31
N LYS A 143 13.82 -27.20 -16.26
CA LYS A 143 14.23 -27.41 -17.67
C LYS A 143 15.75 -27.44 -17.84
N ARG A 144 16.51 -26.68 -17.04
CA ARG A 144 17.99 -26.74 -17.05
C ARG A 144 18.54 -28.04 -16.48
N GLY A 145 17.88 -28.65 -15.48
CA GLY A 145 18.29 -29.92 -14.90
C GLY A 145 17.99 -31.16 -15.76
N ALA A 146 17.05 -31.08 -16.71
CA ALA A 146 16.68 -32.21 -17.57
C ALA A 146 17.49 -32.29 -18.88
N SER A 147 18.36 -31.30 -19.14
CA SER A 147 19.22 -31.25 -20.34
C SER A 147 20.61 -31.82 -20.12
N SER A 148 20.98 -32.16 -18.88
CA SER A 148 22.27 -32.73 -18.50
C SER A 148 22.28 -34.26 -18.48
N ASP A 149 21.13 -34.90 -18.68
CA ASP A 149 20.96 -36.36 -18.59
C ASP A 149 20.75 -37.02 -19.98
N VAL A 150 21.03 -36.30 -21.08
CA VAL A 150 20.87 -36.78 -22.48
C VAL A 150 22.15 -36.59 -23.31
N GLU A 151 23.32 -36.63 -22.68
CA GLU A 151 24.61 -36.86 -23.35
C GLU A 151 25.25 -38.17 -22.87
#